data_AF-A0A7Y5E157-F1
#
_entry.id   AF-A0A7Y5E157-F1
#
_cell.length_a   1.000
_cell.length_b   1.000
_cell.length_c   1.000
_cell.angle_alpha   90.00
_cell.angle_beta   90.00
_cell.angle_gamma   90.00
#
_symmetry.space_group_name_H-M   'P 1'
#
loop_
_entity.id
_entity.type
_entity.pdbx_description
1 polymer ?
#
loop_
_entity_poly.entity_id
_entity_poly.type
_entity_poly.pdbx_seq_one_letter_code
_entity_poly.pdbx_strand_id
1 'polypeptide(L)'
;MKRSTALLIYAAPIVLPAGLFLSVLAAGSPMFRTAIPSEPRETARCTWYCHNHGCPHRAVLPSALTGDAGLFGRTIHGLFALGSQLSGRRDVGYGSANLLVFCVLWPGLMYVLAVVAIRQRLALRARRARGRA
;
A
#
# COMPACT_ATOMS: atom_id res chain seq x y z
N MET A 1 5.73 25.19 -20.66
CA MET A 1 4.81 24.75 -19.57
C MET A 1 5.03 25.67 -18.38
N LYS A 2 3.99 26.34 -17.86
CA LYS A 2 4.14 27.24 -16.70
C LYS A 2 4.58 26.40 -15.47
N ARG A 3 5.50 26.90 -14.65
CA ARG A 3 6.06 26.21 -13.46
C ARG A 3 4.97 25.63 -12.55
N SER A 4 3.85 26.33 -12.41
CA SER A 4 2.67 25.93 -11.64
C SER A 4 1.93 24.72 -12.23
N THR A 5 1.83 24.61 -13.55
CA THR A 5 1.22 23.44 -14.23
C THR A 5 2.09 22.20 -14.09
N ALA A 6 3.42 22.37 -14.11
CA ALA A 6 4.35 21.28 -13.82
C ALA A 6 4.20 20.80 -12.38
N LEU A 7 4.15 21.73 -11.41
CA LEU A 7 3.99 21.39 -9.99
C LEU A 7 2.71 20.59 -9.73
N LEU A 8 1.59 20.97 -10.35
CA LEU A 8 0.32 20.24 -10.23
C LEU A 8 0.40 18.83 -10.82
N ILE A 9 1.02 18.65 -11.99
CA ILE A 9 1.16 17.33 -12.61
C ILE A 9 2.07 16.41 -11.78
N TYR A 10 3.11 16.97 -11.13
CA TYR A 10 4.04 16.20 -10.31
C TYR A 10 3.55 15.96 -8.88
N ALA A 11 2.75 16.86 -8.31
CA ALA A 11 2.25 16.75 -6.94
C ALA A 11 0.88 16.07 -6.86
N ALA A 12 0.03 16.17 -7.88
CA ALA A 12 -1.32 15.59 -7.86
C ALA A 12 -1.33 14.07 -7.56
N PRO A 13 -0.44 13.22 -8.11
CA PRO A 13 -0.46 11.79 -7.81
C PRO A 13 -0.13 11.44 -6.34
N ILE A 14 0.39 12.40 -5.57
CA ILE A 14 0.72 12.23 -4.15
C ILE A 14 -0.35 12.91 -3.28
N VAL A 15 -0.71 14.15 -3.61
CA VAL A 15 -1.65 14.97 -2.84
C VAL A 15 -3.07 14.45 -2.97
N LEU A 16 -3.47 13.97 -4.15
CA LEU A 16 -4.85 13.57 -4.44
C LEU A 16 -5.20 12.25 -3.72
N PRO A 17 -4.37 11.18 -3.74
CA PRO A 17 -4.62 9.99 -2.92
C PRO A 17 -4.56 10.28 -1.42
N ALA A 18 -3.61 11.10 -0.96
CA ALA A 18 -3.51 11.47 0.45
C ALA A 18 -4.73 12.27 0.93
N GLY A 19 -5.23 13.21 0.12
CA GLY A 19 -6.44 13.98 0.40
C GLY A 19 -7.70 13.11 0.41
N LEU A 20 -7.84 12.23 -0.58
CA LEU A 20 -8.95 11.26 -0.64
C LEU A 20 -8.91 10.29 0.56
N PHE A 21 -7.72 9.94 1.01
CA PHE A 21 -7.51 9.09 2.16
C PHE A 21 -7.95 9.78 3.48
N LEU A 22 -7.47 11.01 3.72
CA LEU A 22 -7.84 11.77 4.90
C LEU A 22 -9.34 12.06 4.95
N SER A 23 -9.98 12.28 3.80
CA SER A 23 -11.44 12.47 3.75
C SER A 23 -12.21 11.19 4.08
N VAL A 24 -11.78 10.02 3.60
CA VAL A 24 -12.38 8.73 3.97
C VAL A 24 -12.23 8.45 5.47
N LEU A 25 -11.08 8.74 6.06
CA LEU A 25 -10.86 8.61 7.50
C LEU A 25 -11.76 9.55 8.30
N ALA A 26 -11.83 10.83 7.91
CA ALA A 26 -12.59 11.85 8.61
C ALA A 26 -14.11 11.63 8.51
N ALA A 27 -14.58 11.13 7.36
CA ALA A 27 -16.00 10.91 7.11
C ALA A 27 -16.57 9.64 7.75
N GLY A 28 -15.72 8.71 8.23
CA GLY A 28 -16.18 7.41 8.74
C GLY A 28 -17.02 6.68 7.70
N SER A 29 -16.39 6.22 6.61
CA SER A 29 -17.12 5.88 5.39
C SER A 29 -18.19 4.77 5.58
N PRO A 30 -19.45 5.02 5.15
CA PRO A 30 -20.53 4.04 5.18
C PRO A 30 -20.43 2.96 4.08
N MET A 31 -19.45 3.06 3.17
CA MET A 31 -19.23 2.08 2.09
C MET A 31 -18.42 0.85 2.52
N PHE A 32 -17.82 0.85 3.70
CA PHE A 32 -17.12 -0.32 4.21
C PHE A 32 -18.10 -1.23 4.93
N ARG A 33 -17.94 -2.55 4.76
CA ARG A 33 -18.72 -3.57 5.47
C ARG A 33 -18.77 -3.22 6.96
N THR A 34 -19.96 -2.90 7.45
CA THR A 34 -20.24 -2.63 8.87
C THR A 34 -20.37 -3.90 9.68
N ALA A 35 -20.51 -5.05 9.01
CA ALA A 35 -20.61 -6.36 9.63
C ALA A 35 -19.70 -7.37 8.93
N ILE A 36 -19.07 -8.23 9.74
CA ILE A 36 -18.28 -9.36 9.26
C ILE A 36 -19.24 -10.50 8.90
N PRO A 37 -19.13 -11.13 7.71
CA PRO A 37 -19.99 -12.25 7.35
C PRO A 37 -19.87 -13.41 8.33
N SER A 38 -21.01 -14.00 8.71
CA SER A 38 -21.03 -15.27 9.44
C SER A 38 -20.98 -16.42 8.44
N GLU A 39 -19.79 -16.97 8.23
CA GLU A 39 -19.61 -18.20 7.46
C GLU A 39 -19.30 -19.37 8.41
N PRO A 40 -19.85 -20.57 8.17
CA PRO A 40 -19.45 -21.75 8.93
C PRO A 40 -17.97 -22.10 8.67
N ARG A 41 -17.38 -22.87 9.59
CA ARG A 41 -16.04 -23.43 9.39
C ARG A 41 -16.11 -24.53 8.33
N GLU A 42 -15.22 -24.46 7.35
CA GLU A 42 -15.03 -25.54 6.37
C GLU A 42 -13.59 -26.08 6.44
N THR A 43 -13.43 -27.40 6.36
CA THR A 43 -12.12 -28.06 6.49
C THR A 43 -11.30 -28.03 5.20
N ALA A 44 -11.94 -27.88 4.04
CA ALA A 44 -11.29 -27.90 2.74
C ALA A 44 -10.89 -26.52 2.20
N ARG A 45 -11.39 -25.42 2.78
CA ARG A 45 -11.11 -24.04 2.33
C ARG A 45 -11.19 -23.02 3.46
N CYS A 46 -10.49 -21.91 3.29
CA CYS A 46 -10.60 -20.76 4.19
C CYS A 46 -12.00 -20.14 4.14
N THR A 47 -12.57 -19.82 5.32
CA THR A 47 -13.82 -19.07 5.47
C THR A 47 -13.61 -17.87 6.40
N TRP A 48 -14.59 -16.96 6.51
CA TRP A 48 -14.55 -15.84 7.47
C TRP A 48 -14.40 -16.32 8.93
N TYR A 49 -14.89 -17.50 9.27
CA TYR A 49 -14.63 -18.12 10.57
C TYR A 49 -13.13 -18.33 10.80
N CYS A 50 -12.42 -18.90 9.82
CA CYS A 50 -10.98 -19.15 9.89
C CYS A 50 -10.16 -17.84 9.95
N HIS A 51 -10.62 -16.78 9.29
CA HIS A 51 -9.96 -15.47 9.35
C HIS A 51 -10.00 -14.86 10.76
N ASN A 52 -11.08 -15.09 11.51
CA ASN A 52 -11.27 -14.50 12.84
C ASN A 52 -10.69 -15.36 13.98
N HIS A 53 -10.62 -16.68 13.82
CA HIS A 53 -10.23 -17.62 14.89
C HIS A 53 -8.91 -18.34 14.62
N GLY A 54 -8.29 -18.10 13.47
CA GLY A 54 -7.11 -18.82 13.01
C GLY A 54 -7.46 -19.98 12.06
N CYS A 55 -6.53 -20.27 11.17
CA CYS A 55 -6.70 -21.21 10.08
C CYS A 55 -5.79 -22.44 10.28
N PRO A 56 -6.36 -23.65 10.53
CA PRO A 56 -5.55 -24.87 10.67
C PRO A 56 -5.22 -25.50 9.31
N HIS A 57 -5.63 -24.89 8.19
CA HIS A 57 -5.30 -25.39 6.87
C HIS A 57 -3.80 -25.28 6.63
N ARG A 58 -3.24 -26.29 5.95
CA ARG A 58 -1.83 -26.27 5.57
C ARG A 58 -1.61 -25.12 4.58
N ALA A 59 -0.68 -24.22 4.89
CA ALA A 59 -0.29 -23.17 3.97
C ALA A 59 0.23 -23.80 2.66
N VAL A 60 -0.37 -23.42 1.53
CA VAL A 60 0.04 -23.88 0.19
C VAL A 60 1.26 -23.11 -0.31
N LEU A 61 1.49 -21.92 0.23
CA LEU A 61 2.62 -21.06 -0.14
C LEU A 61 3.87 -21.35 0.72
N PRO A 62 5.08 -21.11 0.18
CA PRO A 62 6.32 -21.30 0.93
C PRO A 62 6.35 -20.48 2.21
N SER A 63 6.78 -21.10 3.31
CA SER A 63 6.88 -20.46 4.64
C SER A 63 7.77 -19.21 4.64
N ALA A 64 8.80 -19.16 3.79
CA ALA A 64 9.64 -17.98 3.60
C ALA A 64 8.85 -16.73 3.16
N LEU A 65 7.74 -16.92 2.43
CA LEU A 65 6.88 -15.84 1.97
C LEU A 65 5.76 -15.54 2.97
N THR A 66 5.05 -16.58 3.44
CA THR A 66 3.79 -16.41 4.17
C THR A 66 3.83 -16.70 5.65
N GLY A 67 4.92 -17.29 6.16
CA GLY A 67 5.06 -17.58 7.59
C GLY A 67 5.25 -16.32 8.42
N ASP A 68 5.04 -16.45 9.74
CA ASP A 68 5.21 -15.35 10.71
C ASP A 68 6.65 -14.83 10.76
N ALA A 69 7.63 -15.74 10.65
CA ALA A 69 9.05 -15.38 10.47
C ALA A 69 9.42 -15.05 9.00
N GLY A 70 8.49 -15.28 8.08
CA GLY A 70 8.65 -15.05 6.63
C GLY A 70 8.55 -13.57 6.26
N LEU A 71 8.52 -13.30 4.95
CA LEU A 71 8.42 -11.93 4.43
C LEU A 71 7.12 -11.24 4.88
N PHE A 72 5.99 -11.95 4.77
CA PHE A 72 4.68 -11.43 5.15
C PHE A 72 4.63 -11.11 6.65
N GLY A 73 4.96 -12.08 7.50
CA GLY A 73 4.92 -11.86 8.95
C GLY A 73 5.86 -10.75 9.40
N ARG A 74 7.10 -10.69 8.88
CA ARG A 74 8.02 -9.55 9.15
C ARG A 74 7.43 -8.21 8.71
N THR A 75 6.74 -8.16 7.57
CA THR A 75 6.06 -6.94 7.10
C THR A 75 4.96 -6.52 8.07
N ILE A 76 4.11 -7.45 8.51
CA ILE A 76 3.03 -7.18 9.47
C ILE A 76 3.60 -6.72 10.82
N HIS A 77 4.64 -7.37 11.33
CA HIS A 77 5.32 -6.95 12.56
C HIS A 77 5.92 -5.55 12.44
N GLY A 78 6.55 -5.23 11.30
CA GLY A 78 7.05 -3.88 11.02
C GLY A 78 5.95 -2.82 11.00
N LEU A 79 4.79 -3.13 10.41
CA LEU A 79 3.63 -2.24 10.40
C LEU A 79 3.05 -2.04 11.80
N PHE A 80 2.99 -3.08 12.63
CA PHE A 80 2.59 -2.93 14.04
C PHE A 80 3.58 -2.08 14.83
N ALA A 81 4.90 -2.27 14.63
CA ALA A 81 5.92 -1.47 15.28
C ALA A 81 5.82 0.01 14.87
N LEU A 82 5.71 0.29 13.57
CA LEU A 82 5.48 1.64 13.06
C LEU A 82 4.17 2.23 13.62
N GLY A 83 3.09 1.43 13.62
CA GLY A 83 1.80 1.85 14.13
C GLY A 83 1.83 2.24 15.61
N SER A 84 2.60 1.53 16.42
CA SER A 84 2.77 1.84 17.84
C SER A 84 3.45 3.20 18.09
N GLN A 85 4.24 3.69 17.12
CA GLN A 85 4.82 5.04 17.18
C GLN A 85 3.83 6.12 16.74
N LEU A 86 2.85 5.78 15.89
CA LEU A 86 1.86 6.73 15.37
C LEU A 86 0.67 6.92 16.31
N SER A 87 0.33 5.92 17.12
CA SER A 87 -0.81 5.99 18.05
C SER A 87 -0.62 5.06 19.25
N GLY A 88 -1.09 5.49 20.42
CA GLY A 88 -1.19 4.64 21.61
C GLY A 88 -2.27 3.56 21.51
N ARG A 89 -3.18 3.66 20.54
CA ARG A 89 -4.21 2.65 20.26
C ARG A 89 -3.75 1.70 19.17
N ARG A 90 -3.66 0.40 19.48
CA ARG A 90 -3.06 -0.62 18.60
C ARG A 90 -3.81 -0.80 17.27
N ASP A 91 -5.14 -0.79 17.31
CA ASP A 91 -6.04 -0.87 16.15
C ASP A 91 -5.85 0.33 15.21
N VAL A 92 -5.84 1.53 15.79
CA VAL A 92 -5.67 2.78 15.04
C VAL A 92 -4.25 2.89 14.48
N GLY A 93 -3.23 2.62 15.29
CA GLY A 93 -1.83 2.72 14.90
C GLY A 93 -1.48 1.80 13.73
N TYR A 94 -1.88 0.51 13.80
CA TYR A 94 -1.65 -0.44 12.71
C TYR A 94 -2.39 -0.02 11.42
N GLY A 95 -3.63 0.46 11.55
CA GLY A 95 -4.38 1.01 10.42
C GLY A 95 -3.66 2.20 9.78
N SER A 96 -3.27 3.20 10.57
CA SER A 96 -2.53 4.38 10.12
C SER A 96 -1.21 4.01 9.43
N ALA A 97 -0.45 3.06 9.98
CA ALA A 97 0.80 2.60 9.40
C ALA A 97 0.60 1.94 8.01
N ASN A 98 -0.41 1.07 7.88
CA ASN A 98 -0.77 0.46 6.60
C ASN A 98 -1.06 1.53 5.54
N LEU A 99 -1.87 2.51 5.90
CA LEU A 99 -2.34 3.52 4.97
C LEU A 99 -1.21 4.46 4.58
N LEU A 100 -0.36 4.86 5.52
CA LEU A 100 0.85 5.63 5.25
C LEU A 100 1.76 4.89 4.25
N VAL A 101 2.07 3.62 4.51
CA VAL A 101 2.99 2.85 3.67
C VAL A 101 2.42 2.60 2.28
N PHE A 102 1.21 2.03 2.21
CA PHE A 102 0.68 1.54 0.94
C PHE A 102 -0.08 2.58 0.11
N CYS A 103 -0.65 3.61 0.75
CA CYS A 103 -1.39 4.65 0.03
C CYS A 103 -0.56 5.91 -0.22
N VAL A 104 0.50 6.16 0.55
CA VAL A 104 1.31 7.38 0.42
C VAL A 104 2.75 7.06 0.00
N LEU A 105 3.51 6.35 0.83
CA LEU A 105 4.94 6.15 0.61
C LEU A 105 5.22 5.31 -0.64
N TRP A 106 4.53 4.18 -0.80
CA TRP A 106 4.76 3.28 -1.93
C TRP A 106 4.36 3.91 -3.28
N PRO A 107 3.16 4.50 -3.46
CA PRO A 107 2.82 5.21 -4.69
C PRO A 107 3.75 6.39 -4.97
N GLY A 108 4.14 7.14 -3.93
CA GLY A 108 5.11 8.22 -4.05
C GLY A 108 6.46 7.75 -4.57
N LEU A 109 6.99 6.65 -4.01
CA LEU A 109 8.22 6.02 -4.48
C LEU A 109 8.10 5.56 -5.93
N MET A 110 7.03 4.83 -6.27
CA MET A 110 6.79 4.35 -7.64
C MET A 110 6.72 5.51 -8.63
N TYR A 111 6.07 6.61 -8.25
CA TYR A 111 5.98 7.80 -9.08
C TYR A 111 7.35 8.45 -9.32
N VAL A 112 8.16 8.62 -8.27
CA VAL A 112 9.53 9.16 -8.39
C VAL A 112 10.36 8.29 -9.35
N LEU A 113 10.31 6.97 -9.19
CA LEU A 113 11.00 6.04 -10.07
C LEU A 113 10.52 6.16 -11.53
N ALA A 114 9.22 6.31 -11.75
CA ALA A 114 8.65 6.51 -13.08
C ALA A 114 9.17 7.81 -13.74
N VAL A 115 9.23 8.91 -12.98
CA VAL A 115 9.79 10.18 -13.48
C VAL A 115 11.26 10.02 -13.86
N VAL A 116 12.06 9.34 -13.03
CA VAL A 116 13.47 9.06 -13.33
C VAL A 116 13.59 8.26 -14.63
N ALA A 117 12.80 7.19 -14.77
CA ALA A 117 12.82 6.35 -15.98
C ALA A 117 12.44 7.13 -17.24
N ILE A 118 11.42 8.01 -17.16
CA ILE A 118 11.02 8.89 -18.27
C ILE A 118 12.17 9.84 -18.65
N ARG A 119 12.80 10.49 -17.68
CA ARG A 119 13.93 11.41 -17.92
C ARG A 119 15.10 10.70 -18.59
N GLN A 120 15.43 9.49 -18.13
CA GLN A 120 16.47 8.66 -18.74
C GLN A 120 16.11 8.31 -20.20
N ARG A 121 14.87 7.90 -20.46
CA ARG A 121 14.41 7.56 -21.82
C ARG A 121 14.49 8.76 -22.77
N LEU A 122 14.12 9.95 -22.32
CA LEU A 122 14.23 11.17 -23.11
C LEU A 122 15.68 11.55 -23.39
N ALA A 123 16.57 11.45 -22.39
CA ALA A 123 17.99 11.72 -22.55
C ALA A 123 18.65 10.76 -23.58
N LEU A 124 18.30 9.46 -23.54
CA LEU A 124 18.78 8.48 -24.50
C LEU A 124 18.28 8.77 -25.93
N ARG A 125 17.02 9.17 -26.09
CA ARG A 125 16.48 9.58 -27.40
C ARG A 125 17.23 10.78 -27.98
N ALA A 126 17.51 11.80 -27.16
CA ALA A 126 18.27 12.98 -27.60
C ALA A 126 19.71 12.65 -28.02
N ARG A 127 20.38 11.73 -27.31
CA ARG A 127 21.71 11.24 -27.70
C ARG A 127 21.68 10.49 -29.03
N ARG A 128 20.69 9.63 -29.25
CA ARG A 128 20.52 8.90 -30.52
C ARG A 128 20.23 9.81 -31.70
N ALA A 129 19.45 10.88 -31.48
CA ALA A 129 19.18 11.87 -32.53
C ALA A 129 20.46 12.64 -32.93
N ARG A 130 21.30 12.99 -31.96
CA ARG A 130 22.58 13.69 -32.21
C ARG A 130 23.65 12.81 -32.85
N GLY A 131 23.66 11.50 -32.59
CA GLY A 131 24.60 10.57 -33.23
C GLY A 131 24.18 10.07 -34.62
N ARG A 132 23.04 10.56 -35.15
CA ARG A 132 22.54 10.28 -36.51
C ARG A 132 22.62 11.49 -37.44
N ALA A 133 23.04 12.64 -36.92
CA ALA A 133 23.34 13.86 -37.67
C ALA A 133 24.85 13.97 -37.84
#